data_AF-A0A060YKE1-F1
#
_entry.id   AF-A0A060YKE1-F1
#
_cell.length_a   1.000
_cell.length_b   1.000
_cell.length_c   1.000
_cell.angle_alpha   90.00
_cell.angle_beta   90.00
_cell.angle_gamma   90.00
#
_symmetry.space_group_name_H-M   'P 1'
#
loop_
_entity.id
_entity.type
_entity.pdbx_description
1 polymer ?
#
loop_
_entity_poly.entity_id
_entity_poly.type
_entity_poly.pdbx_seq_one_letter_code
_entity_poly.pdbx_strand_id
1 'polypeptide(L)' 'MESTLELHLDDTMKNPAIIGVLCTDQQGHILGCRGSLSDEHGGVVSVLARQVASLTKDPTDSPTVCLESDSG' A
#
# COMPACT_ATOMS: atom_id res chain seq x y z
N MET A 1 -3.03 -3.90 19.74
CA MET A 1 -3.07 -4.71 18.50
C MET A 1 -2.72 -3.87 17.26
N GLU A 2 -2.63 -2.54 17.32
CA GLU A 2 -1.88 -1.74 16.32
C GLU A 2 -0.36 -1.93 16.42
N SER A 3 0.14 -2.26 17.62
CA SER A 3 1.58 -2.44 17.89
C SER A 3 2.30 -3.37 16.91
N THR A 4 1.65 -4.44 16.43
CA THR A 4 2.29 -5.39 15.51
C THR A 4 2.41 -4.83 14.10
N LEU A 5 1.37 -4.14 13.61
CA LEU A 5 1.41 -3.51 12.29
C LEU A 5 2.43 -2.37 12.28
N GLU A 6 2.41 -1.51 13.29
CA GLU A 6 3.36 -0.40 13.42
C GLU A 6 4.81 -0.88 13.45
N LEU A 7 5.11 -1.94 14.23
CA LEU A 7 6.43 -2.57 14.24
C LEU A 7 6.82 -3.12 12.86
N HIS A 8 5.88 -3.70 12.13
CA HIS A 8 6.13 -4.23 10.80
C HIS A 8 6.40 -3.12 9.77
N LEU A 9 5.70 -1.99 9.86
CA LEU A 9 5.96 -0.82 9.04
C LEU A 9 7.35 -0.24 9.33
N ASP A 10 7.73 -0.17 10.61
CA ASP A 10 9.07 0.27 11.03
C ASP A 10 10.16 -0.68 10.52
N ASP A 11 9.93 -2.01 10.60
CA ASP A 11 10.85 -3.02 10.08
C ASP A 11 11.00 -2.92 8.55
N THR A 12 9.92 -2.64 7.83
CA THR A 12 9.93 -2.46 6.37
C THR A 12 10.78 -1.25 5.98
N MET A 13 10.68 -0.16 6.73
CA MET A 13 11.47 1.06 6.53
C MET A 13 12.97 0.89 6.84
N LYS A 14 13.42 -0.23 7.43
CA LYS A 14 14.85 -0.50 7.63
C LYS A 14 15.58 -0.81 6.32
N ASN A 15 14.86 -1.19 5.26
CA ASN A 15 15.46 -1.40 3.95
C ASN A 15 15.79 -0.04 3.31
N PRO A 16 17.06 0.26 2.99
CA PRO A 16 17.46 1.57 2.45
C PRO A 16 16.86 1.88 1.08
N ALA A 17 16.36 0.89 0.34
CA ALA A 17 15.68 1.09 -0.94
C ALA A 17 14.20 1.49 -0.78
N ILE A 18 13.63 1.37 0.43
CA ILE A 18 12.23 1.69 0.72
C ILE A 18 12.16 3.08 1.35
N ILE A 19 11.52 4.02 0.65
CA ILE A 19 11.36 5.41 1.10
C ILE A 19 10.02 5.69 1.78
N GLY A 20 9.05 4.77 1.65
CA GLY A 20 7.73 4.88 2.25
C GLY A 20 6.93 3.59 2.14
N VAL A 21 6.01 3.38 3.08
CA VAL A 21 5.09 2.25 3.11
C VAL A 21 3.74 2.70 3.68
N LEU A 22 2.65 2.17 3.14
CA LEU A 22 1.29 2.51 3.55
C LEU A 22 0.40 1.26 3.49
N CYS A 23 -0.43 1.09 4.52
CA CYS A 23 -1.44 0.06 4.59
C CYS A 23 -2.82 0.70 4.71
N THR A 24 -3.78 0.25 3.91
CA THR A 24 -5.16 0.75 3.88
C THR A 24 -6.16 -0.41 3.86
N ASP A 25 -7.36 -0.17 4.37
CA ASP A 25 -8.50 -1.04 4.14
C ASP A 25 -9.08 -0.87 2.72
N GLN A 26 -10.12 -1.65 2.40
CA GLN A 26 -10.80 -1.61 1.09
C GLN A 26 -11.55 -0.30 0.81
N GLN A 27 -11.81 0.52 1.82
CA GLN A 27 -12.50 1.81 1.69
C GLN A 27 -11.51 2.97 1.51
N GLY A 28 -10.20 2.72 1.65
CA GLY A 28 -9.18 3.77 1.61
C GLY A 28 -8.83 4.35 2.98
N HIS A 29 -9.31 3.76 4.08
CA HIS A 29 -8.91 4.18 5.41
C HIS A 29 -7.52 3.64 5.74
N ILE A 30 -6.63 4.55 6.12
CA ILE A 30 -5.27 4.23 6.52
C ILE A 30 -5.27 3.44 7.83
N LEU A 31 -4.61 2.28 7.79
CA LEU A 31 -4.32 1.47 8.98
C LEU A 31 -2.94 1.80 9.55
N GLY A 32 -2.03 2.31 8.71
CA GLY A 32 -0.73 2.83 9.12
C GLY A 32 0.11 3.26 7.91
N CYS A 33 0.99 4.24 8.12
CA CYS A 33 1.88 4.77 7.08
C CYS A 33 3.25 5.18 7.66
N ARG A 34 4.28 5.19 6.81
CA ARG A 34 5.64 5.67 7.12
C ARG A 34 6.30 6.29 5.88
N GLY A 35 7.26 7.18 6.13
CA GLY A 35 8.14 7.73 5.09
C GLY A 35 7.43 8.74 4.19
N SER A 36 7.63 8.61 2.88
CA SER A 36 7.09 9.55 1.88
C SER A 36 5.57 9.45 1.66
N LEU A 37 4.92 8.39 2.16
CA LEU A 37 3.48 8.20 2.01
C LEU A 37 2.73 8.73 3.23
N SER A 38 1.82 9.66 2.99
CA SER A 38 0.92 10.27 3.98
C SER A 38 -0.52 9.77 3.85
N ASP A 39 -1.39 10.22 4.76
CA ASP A 39 -2.78 9.78 4.83
C ASP A 39 -3.64 10.12 3.60
N GLU A 40 -3.22 11.09 2.80
CA GLU A 40 -3.95 11.49 1.58
C GLU A 40 -3.91 10.41 0.49
N HIS A 41 -2.98 9.45 0.57
CA HIS A 41 -2.76 8.44 -0.46
C HIS A 41 -3.64 7.19 -0.31
N GLY A 42 -4.32 7.00 0.83
CA GLY A 42 -5.11 5.78 1.09
C GLY A 42 -6.21 5.54 0.07
N GLY A 43 -6.91 6.61 -0.30
CA GLY A 43 -7.99 6.55 -1.28
C GLY A 43 -7.52 6.14 -2.68
N VAL A 44 -6.39 6.66 -3.16
CA VAL A 44 -5.90 6.31 -4.50
C VAL A 44 -5.39 4.88 -4.57
N VAL A 45 -4.67 4.41 -3.54
CA VAL A 45 -4.15 3.03 -3.48
C VAL A 45 -5.29 2.01 -3.46
N SER A 46 -6.33 2.23 -2.64
CA SER A 46 -7.47 1.30 -2.55
C SER A 46 -8.27 1.24 -3.85
N VAL A 47 -8.44 2.37 -4.54
CA VAL A 47 -9.13 2.43 -5.84
C VAL A 47 -8.35 1.70 -6.91
N LEU A 48 -7.03 1.92 -7.01
CA LEU A 48 -6.18 1.22 -7.98
C LEU A 48 -6.24 -0.30 -7.78
N ALA A 49 -6.09 -0.77 -6.54
CA ALA A 49 -6.17 -2.19 -6.22
C ALA A 49 -7.52 -2.79 -6.64
N ARG A 50 -8.64 -2.10 -6.34
CA ARG A 50 -9.99 -2.59 -6.68
C ARG A 50 -10.25 -2.58 -8.19
N GLN A 51 -9.77 -1.57 -8.90
CA GLN A 51 -9.91 -1.51 -10.36
C GLN A 51 -9.15 -2.64 -11.04
N VAL A 52 -7.92 -2.92 -10.61
CA VAL A 52 -7.12 -3.99 -11.21
C VAL A 52 -7.65 -5.38 -10.85
N ALA A 53 -8.15 -5.58 -9.63
CA ALA A 53 -8.86 -6.82 -9.27
C ALA A 53 -10.06 -7.10 -10.18
N SER A 54 -10.72 -6.07 -10.74
CA SER A 54 -11.84 -6.26 -11.68
C SER A 54 -11.42 -6.70 -13.09
N LEU A 55 -10.12 -6.64 -13.42
CA LEU A 55 -9.58 -7.06 -14.71
C LEU A 55 -9.39 -8.58 -14.80
N THR A 56 -9.26 -9.25 -13.65
CA THR A 56 -9.17 -10.70 -13.57
C THR A 56 -10.55 -11.32 -13.31
N LYS A 57 -10.81 -12.47 -13.91
CA LYS A 57 -12.05 -13.24 -13.69
C LYS A 57 -11.92 -14.21 -12.54
N ASP A 58 -10.68 -14.54 -12.16
CA ASP A 58 -10.40 -15.44 -11.06
C ASP A 58 -10.35 -14.62 -9.76
N PRO A 59 -11.27 -14.83 -8.80
CA PRO A 59 -11.27 -14.09 -7.54
C PRO A 59 -10.07 -14.44 -6.63
N THR A 60 -9.31 -15.48 -6.96
CA THR A 60 -8.09 -15.86 -6.23
C THR A 60 -6.83 -15.23 -6.80
N ASP A 61 -6.92 -14.63 -7.98
CA ASP A 61 -5.83 -13.92 -8.63
C ASP A 61 -5.68 -12.52 -8.00
N SER A 62 -4.51 -12.25 -7.44
CA SER A 62 -4.17 -11.01 -6.72
C SER A 62 -3.11 -10.22 -7.48
N PRO A 63 -3.50 -9.46 -8.52
CA PRO A 63 -2.56 -8.73 -9.36
C PRO A 63 -1.83 -7.63 -8.58
N THR A 64 -0.57 -7.41 -8.93
CA THR A 64 0.25 -6.31 -8.40
C THR A 64 0.18 -5.11 -9.35
N VAL A 65 0.03 -3.91 -8.79
CA VAL A 65 0.05 -2.65 -9.55
C VAL A 65 1.39 -1.97 -9.33
N CYS A 66 2.13 -1.73 -10.41
CA CYS A 66 3.37 -0.96 -10.40
C CYS A 66 3.13 0.40 -11.08
N LEU A 67 3.49 1.47 -10.39
CA LEU A 67 3.57 2.82 -10.95
C LEU A 67 5.05 3.19 -10.98
N GLU A 68 5.59 3.44 -12.17
CA GLU A 68 7.01 3.71 -12.37
C GLU A 68 7.20 5.14 -12.88
N SER A 69 8.17 5.83 -12.30
CA SER A 69 8.55 7.20 -12.66
C SER A 69 10.06 7.39 -12.54
N ASP A 70 10.56 8.57 -12.92
CA ASP A 70 11.98 8.92 -12.71
C ASP A 70 12.39 8.91 -11.22
N SER A 71 11.43 9.03 -10.30
CA SER A 71 11.64 8.97 -8.85
C SER A 71 11.54 7.57 -8.24
N GLY A 72 11.38 6.54 -9.06
CA GLY A 72 10.97 5.21 -8.63
C GLY A 72 9.55 4.88 -9.06
#